data_AF-A0A4P6A0A7-F1
#
_entry.id   AF-A0A4P6A0A7-F1
#
_cell.length_a   1.000
_cell.length_b   1.000
_cell.length_c   1.000
_cell.angle_alpha   90.00
_cell.angle_beta   90.00
_cell.angle_gamma   90.00
#
_symmetry.space_group_name_H-M   'P 1'
#
loop_
_entity.id
_entity.type
_entity.pdbx_description
1 polymer ?
#
loop_
_entity_poly.entity_id
_entity_poly.type
_entity_poly.pdbx_seq_one_letter_code
_entity_poly.pdbx_strand_id
1 'polypeptide(L)'
;MASSTAPQHPVEHQSKLKISNPKAHNHYRFQDFFSFDPSMGTVTDWNQMRNIFTSEDFIIGLVEGLEEEVGSASSVIMYTIGKEWGVKDAIFFQQWYEAEYGQSIRQSNLMFLLETWWWPFTAQGWGRWEVDMSDRKHGCIFINLFDSAVARTLGDVGKPVCHIYAGLFAGFFSNLVKKSLSCIELQCYSMGETYCKFLLGNPDRIDAAGFWLNEGATARDIQRKLQDGAVLR
;
A
#
# COMPACT_ATOMS: atom_id res chain seq x y z
N MET A 1 -43.10 -1.17 -27.53
CA MET A 1 -42.14 -0.44 -26.69
C MET A 1 -42.07 -1.14 -25.34
N ALA A 2 -41.23 -2.14 -25.20
CA ALA A 2 -41.00 -2.80 -23.91
C ALA A 2 -39.79 -2.12 -23.26
N SER A 3 -40.06 -1.33 -22.21
CA SER A 3 -39.04 -0.78 -21.34
C SER A 3 -38.43 -1.95 -20.57
N SER A 4 -37.18 -2.29 -20.89
CA SER A 4 -36.36 -3.19 -20.08
C SER A 4 -35.87 -2.40 -18.88
N THR A 5 -36.65 -2.41 -17.80
CA THR A 5 -36.16 -2.02 -16.48
C THR A 5 -35.24 -3.14 -16.01
N ALA A 6 -33.93 -2.84 -15.94
CA ALA A 6 -32.97 -3.70 -15.27
C ALA A 6 -33.48 -4.05 -13.86
N PRO A 7 -33.35 -5.30 -13.40
CA PRO A 7 -33.78 -5.67 -12.06
C PRO A 7 -32.97 -4.86 -11.04
N GLN A 8 -33.67 -4.01 -10.29
CA GLN A 8 -33.14 -3.38 -9.09
C GLN A 8 -32.97 -4.49 -8.05
N HIS A 9 -31.75 -5.03 -7.93
CA HIS A 9 -31.41 -5.92 -6.83
C HIS A 9 -31.47 -5.12 -5.52
N PRO A 10 -32.09 -5.66 -4.45
CA PRO A 10 -32.27 -4.93 -3.20
C PRO A 10 -30.92 -4.58 -2.56
N VAL A 11 -30.92 -3.48 -1.81
CA VAL A 11 -29.81 -2.92 -1.02
C VAL A 11 -29.38 -3.83 0.16
N GLU A 12 -29.72 -5.13 0.13
CA GLU A 12 -29.60 -6.07 1.26
C GLU A 12 -28.17 -6.45 1.64
N HIS A 13 -27.18 -6.17 0.79
CA HIS A 13 -25.80 -6.58 1.02
C HIS A 13 -24.89 -5.48 1.56
N GLN A 14 -25.39 -4.25 1.75
CA GLN A 14 -24.62 -3.17 2.38
C GLN A 14 -24.59 -3.32 3.90
N SER A 15 -23.48 -2.93 4.51
CA SER A 15 -23.35 -2.81 5.96
C SER A 15 -24.52 -2.03 6.59
N LYS A 16 -25.07 -2.55 7.69
CA LYS A 16 -26.16 -1.89 8.45
C LYS A 16 -25.78 -0.48 8.88
N LEU A 17 -24.50 -0.26 9.21
CA LEU A 17 -23.99 1.07 9.55
C LEU A 17 -24.08 2.01 8.35
N LYS A 18 -23.74 1.55 7.14
CA LYS A 18 -23.81 2.36 5.92
C LYS A 18 -25.23 2.73 5.55
N ILE A 19 -26.18 1.81 5.72
CA ILE A 19 -27.60 2.05 5.46
C ILE A 19 -28.17 3.06 6.46
N SER A 20 -27.87 2.90 7.75
CA SER A 20 -28.44 3.74 8.81
C SER A 20 -27.74 5.09 8.96
N ASN A 21 -26.44 5.14 8.68
CA ASN A 21 -25.61 6.34 8.78
C ASN A 21 -24.55 6.36 7.67
N PRO A 22 -24.91 6.76 6.44
CA PRO A 22 -24.02 6.74 5.28
C PRO A 22 -22.82 7.69 5.39
N LYS A 23 -22.81 8.60 6.38
CA LYS A 23 -21.70 9.52 6.69
C LYS A 23 -20.93 9.11 7.95
N ALA A 24 -21.07 7.87 8.40
CA ALA A 24 -20.30 7.36 9.53
C ALA A 24 -18.83 7.20 9.14
N HIS A 25 -17.93 7.88 9.84
CA HIS A 25 -16.48 7.70 9.65
C HIS A 25 -15.88 6.67 10.62
N ASN A 26 -16.68 6.12 11.55
CA ASN A 26 -16.27 5.16 12.59
C ASN A 26 -16.57 3.68 12.23
N HIS A 27 -16.59 3.38 10.94
CA HIS A 27 -16.79 2.07 10.30
C HIS A 27 -15.61 1.08 10.39
N TYR A 28 -14.84 1.10 11.48
CA TYR A 28 -13.61 0.30 11.61
C TYR A 28 -13.83 -1.19 11.91
N ARG A 29 -15.05 -1.59 12.27
CA ARG A 29 -15.35 -3.00 12.54
C ARG A 29 -15.40 -3.77 11.22
N PHE A 30 -14.91 -5.01 11.22
CA PHE A 30 -14.93 -5.88 10.04
C PHE A 30 -16.31 -5.94 9.35
N GLN A 31 -17.37 -6.18 10.13
CA GLN A 31 -18.75 -6.25 9.64
C GLN A 31 -19.33 -4.90 9.18
N ASP A 32 -18.72 -3.79 9.60
CA ASP A 32 -19.16 -2.46 9.23
C ASP A 32 -18.45 -1.98 7.95
N PHE A 33 -17.19 -2.38 7.78
CA PHE A 33 -16.36 -2.06 6.63
C PHE A 33 -16.65 -2.94 5.41
N PHE A 34 -16.77 -4.26 5.60
CA PHE A 34 -17.03 -5.19 4.51
C PHE A 34 -18.51 -5.48 4.32
N SER A 35 -18.91 -5.64 3.06
CA SER A 35 -20.26 -5.94 2.59
C SER A 35 -20.21 -7.22 1.75
N PHE A 36 -20.95 -8.24 2.17
CA PHE A 36 -20.94 -9.57 1.56
C PHE A 36 -22.26 -9.81 0.82
N ASP A 37 -22.15 -10.19 -0.45
CA ASP A 37 -23.27 -10.69 -1.26
C ASP A 37 -23.03 -12.16 -1.60
N PRO A 38 -23.62 -13.10 -0.81
CA PRO A 38 -23.49 -14.53 -1.05
C PRO A 38 -24.18 -14.99 -2.33
N SER A 39 -25.18 -14.25 -2.83
CA SER A 39 -25.91 -14.63 -4.04
C SER A 39 -25.05 -14.45 -5.29
N MET A 40 -24.19 -13.43 -5.28
CA MET A 40 -23.25 -13.12 -6.36
C MET A 40 -21.82 -13.59 -6.07
N GLY A 41 -21.53 -14.07 -4.85
CA GLY A 41 -20.18 -14.42 -4.43
C GLY A 41 -19.23 -13.22 -4.42
N THR A 42 -19.73 -12.04 -4.05
CA THR A 42 -18.93 -10.80 -4.05
C THR A 42 -18.72 -10.25 -2.66
N VAL A 43 -17.55 -9.65 -2.45
CA VAL A 43 -17.25 -8.84 -1.28
C VAL A 43 -16.89 -7.45 -1.79
N THR A 44 -17.50 -6.43 -1.21
CA THR A 44 -17.10 -5.04 -1.38
C THR A 44 -16.77 -4.42 -0.05
N ASP A 45 -15.95 -3.36 -0.03
CA ASP A 45 -15.74 -2.57 1.17
C ASP A 45 -16.60 -1.30 1.19
N TRP A 46 -16.46 -0.52 2.26
CA TRP A 46 -17.17 0.74 2.43
C TRP A 46 -16.96 1.68 1.26
N ASN A 47 -15.77 1.69 0.67
CA ASN A 47 -15.43 2.58 -0.44
C ASN A 47 -15.91 2.03 -1.80
N GLN A 48 -16.61 0.89 -1.81
CA GLN A 48 -17.07 0.15 -2.99
C GLN A 48 -15.94 -0.55 -3.77
N MET A 49 -14.78 -0.75 -3.16
CA MET A 49 -13.74 -1.59 -3.76
C MET A 49 -14.17 -3.05 -3.68
N ARG A 50 -14.02 -3.80 -4.78
CA ARG A 50 -14.22 -5.25 -4.78
C ARG A 50 -13.01 -5.93 -4.15
N ASN A 51 -13.28 -6.83 -3.22
CA ASN A 51 -12.26 -7.54 -2.45
C ASN A 51 -12.31 -9.05 -2.71
N ILE A 52 -11.16 -9.71 -2.52
CA ILE A 52 -11.02 -11.18 -2.48
C ILE A 52 -10.26 -11.51 -1.21
N PHE A 53 -10.77 -12.49 -0.45
CA PHE A 53 -10.05 -13.05 0.69
C PHE A 53 -9.27 -14.27 0.23
N THR A 54 -8.01 -14.34 0.62
CA THR A 54 -7.11 -15.46 0.31
C THR A 54 -6.31 -15.83 1.56
N SER A 55 -5.86 -17.08 1.64
CA SER A 55 -4.95 -17.50 2.72
C SER A 55 -3.53 -17.00 2.47
N GLU A 56 -2.69 -17.08 3.51
CA GLU A 56 -1.26 -16.80 3.39
C GLU A 56 -0.57 -17.72 2.35
N ASP A 57 -1.08 -18.93 2.13
CA ASP A 57 -0.54 -19.86 1.12
C ASP A 57 -0.55 -19.27 -0.30
N PHE A 58 -1.50 -18.38 -0.60
CA PHE A 58 -1.50 -17.69 -1.90
C PHE A 58 -0.31 -16.76 -2.05
N ILE A 59 0.08 -16.06 -0.98
CA ILE A 59 1.25 -15.18 -0.98
C ILE A 59 2.52 -16.01 -1.16
N ILE A 60 2.63 -17.13 -0.43
CA ILE A 60 3.75 -18.08 -0.57
C ILE A 60 3.84 -18.56 -2.02
N GLY A 61 2.75 -19.14 -2.54
CA GLY A 61 2.73 -19.69 -3.90
C GLY A 61 2.99 -18.66 -4.99
N LEU A 62 2.51 -17.42 -4.82
CA LEU A 62 2.81 -16.32 -5.75
C LEU A 62 4.29 -15.96 -5.74
N VAL A 63 4.90 -15.80 -4.56
CA VAL A 63 6.30 -15.38 -4.43
C VAL A 63 7.23 -16.50 -4.86
N GLU A 64 7.04 -17.72 -4.34
CA GLU A 64 7.90 -18.87 -4.65
C GLU A 64 7.77 -19.28 -6.12
N GLY A 65 6.55 -19.31 -6.67
CA GLY A 65 6.34 -19.62 -8.08
C GLY A 65 7.00 -18.59 -9.01
N LEU A 66 6.95 -17.29 -8.67
CA LEU A 66 7.68 -16.28 -9.45
C LEU A 66 9.20 -16.44 -9.33
N GLU A 67 9.73 -16.73 -8.14
CA GLU A 67 11.16 -16.98 -7.95
C GLU A 67 11.62 -18.22 -8.73
N GLU A 68 10.82 -19.28 -8.77
CA GLU A 68 11.13 -20.51 -9.51
C GLU A 68 11.20 -20.26 -11.02
N GLU A 69 10.25 -19.51 -11.56
CA GLU A 69 10.14 -19.28 -13.01
C GLU A 69 11.14 -18.23 -13.54
N VAL A 70 11.44 -17.18 -12.76
CA VAL A 70 12.25 -16.04 -13.25
C VAL A 70 13.47 -15.71 -12.40
N GLY A 71 13.73 -16.46 -11.33
CA GLY A 71 14.86 -16.23 -10.42
C GLY A 71 14.85 -14.83 -9.83
N SER A 72 16.02 -14.18 -9.79
CA SER A 72 16.20 -12.86 -9.18
C SER A 72 15.37 -11.73 -9.82
N ALA A 73 14.86 -11.93 -11.04
CA ALA A 73 13.95 -10.99 -11.69
C ALA A 73 12.57 -10.90 -11.01
N SER A 74 12.22 -11.87 -10.16
CA SER A 74 10.99 -11.89 -9.35
C SER A 74 10.80 -10.58 -8.57
N SER A 75 11.87 -10.06 -7.98
CA SER A 75 11.89 -8.82 -7.19
C SER A 75 11.45 -7.61 -8.00
N VAL A 76 11.94 -7.48 -9.24
CA VAL A 76 11.60 -6.41 -10.18
C VAL A 76 10.16 -6.55 -10.67
N ILE A 77 9.72 -7.78 -10.94
CA ILE A 77 8.33 -8.07 -11.34
C ILE A 77 7.38 -7.69 -10.19
N MET A 78 7.66 -8.13 -8.97
CA MET A 78 6.86 -7.81 -7.78
C MET A 78 6.79 -6.31 -7.51
N TYR A 79 7.92 -5.60 -7.67
CA TYR A 79 7.93 -4.13 -7.61
C TYR A 79 7.05 -3.50 -8.69
N THR A 80 7.11 -4.00 -9.92
CA THR A 80 6.30 -3.49 -11.04
C THR A 80 4.81 -3.72 -10.81
N ILE A 81 4.44 -4.92 -10.35
CA ILE A 81 3.05 -5.25 -9.95
C ILE A 81 2.57 -4.28 -8.87
N GLY A 82 3.37 -4.08 -7.82
CA GLY A 82 3.07 -3.12 -6.75
C GLY A 82 2.89 -1.70 -7.29
N LYS A 83 3.76 -1.25 -8.19
CA LYS A 83 3.69 0.08 -8.77
C LYS A 83 2.41 0.31 -9.57
N GLU A 84 2.03 -0.64 -10.41
CA GLU A 84 0.79 -0.58 -11.16
C GLU A 84 -0.44 -0.62 -10.24
N TRP A 85 -0.38 -1.44 -9.18
CA TRP A 85 -1.41 -1.45 -8.14
C TRP A 85 -1.54 -0.08 -7.47
N GLY A 86 -0.43 0.51 -7.00
CA GLY A 86 -0.45 1.82 -6.35
C GLY A 86 -0.95 2.96 -7.24
N VAL A 87 -0.67 2.93 -8.55
CA VAL A 87 -1.21 3.90 -9.49
C VAL A 87 -2.74 3.80 -9.57
N LYS A 88 -3.28 2.58 -9.70
CA LYS A 88 -4.74 2.34 -9.77
C LYS A 88 -5.42 2.70 -8.45
N ASP A 89 -4.78 2.30 -7.34
CA ASP A 89 -5.26 2.59 -5.99
C ASP A 89 -5.31 4.10 -5.72
N ALA A 90 -4.30 4.87 -6.12
CA ALA A 90 -4.31 6.33 -5.96
C ALA A 90 -5.46 7.02 -6.72
N ILE A 91 -5.78 6.53 -7.91
CA ILE A 91 -6.90 7.07 -8.71
C ILE A 91 -8.23 6.78 -8.00
N PHE A 92 -8.42 5.53 -7.56
CA PHE A 92 -9.61 5.13 -6.82
C PHE A 92 -9.72 5.89 -5.49
N PHE A 93 -8.62 6.01 -4.76
CA PHE A 93 -8.53 6.76 -3.51
C PHE A 93 -8.96 8.20 -3.67
N GLN A 94 -8.44 8.90 -4.68
CA GLN A 94 -8.82 10.27 -4.93
C GLN A 94 -10.33 10.41 -5.20
N GLN A 95 -10.92 9.49 -5.98
CA GLN A 95 -12.34 9.52 -6.32
C GLN A 95 -13.23 9.33 -5.10
N TRP A 96 -12.98 8.29 -4.30
CA TRP A 96 -13.84 8.04 -3.14
C TRP A 96 -13.59 9.05 -2.02
N TYR A 97 -12.35 9.51 -1.83
CA TYR A 97 -12.04 10.53 -0.83
C TYR A 97 -12.78 11.84 -1.11
N GLU A 98 -12.77 12.31 -2.36
CA GLU A 98 -13.48 13.53 -2.76
C GLU A 98 -15.01 13.37 -2.61
N ALA A 99 -15.55 12.19 -2.91
CA ALA A 99 -16.97 11.89 -2.72
C ALA A 99 -17.38 11.85 -1.24
N GLU A 100 -16.55 11.27 -0.38
CA GLU A 100 -16.81 11.11 1.06
C GLU A 100 -16.68 12.45 1.81
N TYR A 101 -15.60 13.19 1.56
CA TYR A 101 -15.26 14.39 2.35
C TYR A 101 -15.63 15.71 1.65
N GLY A 102 -16.06 15.69 0.39
CA GLY A 102 -16.44 16.89 -0.36
C GLY A 102 -15.29 17.88 -0.59
N GLN A 103 -14.04 17.43 -0.45
CA GLN A 103 -12.84 18.27 -0.59
C GLN A 103 -11.77 17.53 -1.40
N SER A 104 -10.97 18.28 -2.15
CA SER A 104 -9.85 17.69 -2.89
C SER A 104 -8.74 17.22 -1.96
N ILE A 105 -8.10 16.10 -2.33
CA ILE A 105 -6.89 15.59 -1.65
C ILE A 105 -5.78 16.65 -1.49
N ARG A 106 -5.75 17.67 -2.36
CA ARG A 106 -4.76 18.76 -2.33
C ARG A 106 -5.01 19.79 -1.23
N GLN A 107 -6.23 19.86 -0.73
CA GLN A 107 -6.65 20.81 0.31
C GLN A 107 -6.67 20.16 1.70
N SER A 108 -6.55 18.84 1.76
CA SER A 108 -6.57 18.06 2.99
C SER A 108 -5.30 18.21 3.81
N ASN A 109 -5.43 18.08 5.14
CA ASN A 109 -4.27 17.84 5.99
C ASN A 109 -3.58 16.54 5.55
N LEU A 110 -2.25 16.59 5.40
CA LEU A 110 -1.49 15.47 4.84
C LEU A 110 -1.55 14.21 5.70
N MET A 111 -1.38 14.32 7.02
CA MET A 111 -1.44 13.14 7.90
C MET A 111 -2.83 12.53 7.92
N PHE A 112 -3.88 13.37 7.94
CA PHE A 112 -5.25 12.89 7.81
C PHE A 112 -5.47 12.14 6.49
N LEU A 113 -5.00 12.69 5.37
CA LEU A 113 -5.10 12.07 4.05
C LEU A 113 -4.40 10.71 4.00
N LEU A 114 -3.16 10.65 4.51
CA LEU A 114 -2.35 9.43 4.52
C LEU A 114 -2.97 8.35 5.41
N GLU A 115 -3.40 8.69 6.62
CA GLU A 115 -4.10 7.72 7.48
C GLU A 115 -5.43 7.27 6.86
N THR A 116 -6.17 8.18 6.23
CA THR A 116 -7.41 7.87 5.49
C THR A 116 -7.16 6.93 4.32
N TRP A 117 -5.99 7.00 3.69
CA TRP A 117 -5.58 6.09 2.63
C TRP A 117 -5.18 4.70 3.16
N TRP A 118 -4.43 4.62 4.25
CA TRP A 118 -3.84 3.35 4.69
C TRP A 118 -4.76 2.49 5.57
N TRP A 119 -5.67 3.07 6.34
CA TRP A 119 -6.52 2.27 7.23
C TRP A 119 -7.34 1.16 6.52
N PRO A 120 -7.82 1.30 5.26
CA PRO A 120 -8.44 0.20 4.51
C PRO A 120 -7.49 -0.97 4.31
N PHE A 121 -6.21 -0.70 3.99
CA PHE A 121 -5.18 -1.74 3.88
C PHE A 121 -4.97 -2.47 5.20
N THR A 122 -4.97 -1.74 6.32
CA THR A 122 -4.94 -2.36 7.65
C THR A 122 -6.17 -3.24 7.91
N ALA A 123 -7.38 -2.78 7.57
CA ALA A 123 -8.62 -3.56 7.71
C ALA A 123 -8.64 -4.82 6.81
N GLN A 124 -7.98 -4.74 5.65
CA GLN A 124 -7.80 -5.84 4.70
C GLN A 124 -6.66 -6.80 5.08
N GLY A 125 -5.85 -6.48 6.09
CA GLY A 125 -4.78 -7.35 6.59
C GLY A 125 -3.40 -7.14 5.97
N TRP A 126 -3.18 -6.05 5.23
CA TRP A 126 -1.87 -5.72 4.63
C TRP A 126 -0.86 -5.13 5.63
N GLY A 127 -1.24 -4.99 6.90
CA GLY A 127 -0.39 -4.47 7.96
C GLY A 127 -0.68 -3.01 8.32
N ARG A 128 0.00 -2.57 9.37
CA ARG A 128 -0.09 -1.20 9.90
C ARG A 128 1.15 -0.44 9.45
N TRP A 129 1.05 0.88 9.37
CA TRP A 129 2.19 1.69 8.97
C TRP A 129 2.44 2.85 9.92
N GLU A 130 3.60 3.47 9.73
CA GLU A 130 3.95 4.77 10.27
C GLU A 130 4.74 5.51 9.18
N VAL A 131 4.44 6.80 8.99
CA VAL A 131 5.13 7.64 8.02
C VAL A 131 5.93 8.71 8.75
N ASP A 132 7.24 8.72 8.51
CA ASP A 132 8.15 9.77 8.97
C ASP A 132 8.37 10.80 7.86
N MET A 133 7.83 12.00 8.13
CA MET A 133 7.88 13.15 7.23
C MET A 133 8.94 14.18 7.63
N SER A 134 9.76 13.90 8.65
CA SER A 134 10.76 14.84 9.19
C SER A 134 11.79 15.27 8.13
N ASP A 135 12.09 14.39 7.19
CA ASP A 135 13.08 14.61 6.11
C ASP A 135 12.48 15.04 4.78
N ARG A 136 11.21 15.44 4.76
CA ARG A 136 10.53 15.91 3.54
C ARG A 136 11.27 17.08 2.87
N LYS A 137 11.96 17.92 3.64
CA LYS A 137 12.79 19.03 3.13
C LYS A 137 13.90 18.56 2.17
N HIS A 138 14.36 17.32 2.31
CA HIS A 138 15.37 16.70 1.45
C HIS A 138 14.75 15.81 0.37
N GLY A 139 13.41 15.80 0.23
CA GLY A 139 12.71 15.02 -0.79
C GLY A 139 12.62 13.53 -0.50
N CYS A 140 12.80 13.13 0.76
CA CYS A 140 12.69 11.75 1.21
C CYS A 140 11.55 11.59 2.22
N ILE A 141 10.90 10.42 2.19
CA ILE A 141 9.92 9.99 3.19
C ILE A 141 10.30 8.58 3.61
N PHE A 142 10.33 8.33 4.92
CA PHE A 142 10.49 6.98 5.44
C PHE A 142 9.14 6.41 5.84
N ILE A 143 8.94 5.13 5.53
CA ILE A 143 7.71 4.41 5.86
C ILE A 143 8.11 3.16 6.63
N ASN A 144 7.57 2.99 7.82
CA ASN A 144 7.69 1.76 8.60
C ASN A 144 6.40 0.96 8.39
N LEU A 145 6.52 -0.31 7.99
CA LEU A 145 5.41 -1.24 7.83
C LEU A 145 5.52 -2.35 8.87
N PHE A 146 4.55 -2.38 9.76
CA PHE A 146 4.37 -3.41 10.77
C PHE A 146 3.39 -4.45 10.26
N ASP A 147 3.59 -5.70 10.70
CA ASP A 147 2.68 -6.79 10.37
C ASP A 147 2.49 -7.00 8.85
N SER A 148 3.57 -6.84 8.07
CA SER A 148 3.55 -7.05 6.62
C SER A 148 3.02 -8.44 6.27
N ALA A 149 1.95 -8.49 5.48
CA ALA A 149 1.37 -9.75 4.99
C ALA A 149 2.36 -10.57 4.15
N VAL A 150 3.38 -9.95 3.55
CA VAL A 150 4.38 -10.67 2.73
C VAL A 150 5.51 -11.19 3.62
N ALA A 151 6.14 -10.30 4.39
CA ALA A 151 7.31 -10.70 5.17
C ALA A 151 6.97 -11.63 6.33
N ARG A 152 5.80 -11.46 6.97
CA ARG A 152 5.38 -12.38 8.04
C ARG A 152 5.09 -13.78 7.53
N THR A 153 4.47 -13.88 6.38
CA THR A 153 4.11 -15.15 5.76
C THR A 153 5.34 -15.92 5.27
N LEU A 154 6.33 -15.23 4.69
CA LEU A 154 7.58 -15.87 4.24
C LEU A 154 8.54 -16.21 5.37
N GLY A 155 8.44 -15.50 6.51
CA GLY A 155 9.34 -15.71 7.65
C GLY A 155 10.74 -15.15 7.41
N ASP A 156 11.72 -15.69 8.14
CA ASP A 156 13.13 -15.27 8.07
C ASP A 156 13.83 -15.94 6.88
N VAL A 157 14.10 -15.15 5.84
CA VAL A 157 14.81 -15.58 4.63
C VAL A 157 16.11 -14.79 4.40
N GLY A 158 16.52 -13.97 5.36
CA GLY A 158 17.79 -13.23 5.35
C GLY A 158 17.90 -12.12 4.30
N LYS A 159 16.83 -11.79 3.56
CA LYS A 159 16.81 -10.73 2.53
C LYS A 159 15.48 -9.97 2.53
N PRO A 160 15.44 -8.71 2.05
CA PRO A 160 14.18 -7.98 1.82
C PRO A 160 13.27 -8.74 0.85
N VAL A 161 11.96 -8.73 1.11
CA VAL A 161 10.96 -9.46 0.31
C VAL A 161 9.71 -8.64 -0.01
N CYS A 162 9.54 -7.46 0.57
CA CYS A 162 8.34 -6.63 0.41
C CYS A 162 8.43 -5.71 -0.81
N HIS A 163 8.95 -6.22 -1.93
CA HIS A 163 9.08 -5.46 -3.17
C HIS A 163 7.74 -4.95 -3.70
N ILE A 164 6.65 -5.72 -3.50
CA ILE A 164 5.30 -5.29 -3.85
C ILE A 164 4.85 -4.05 -3.07
N TYR A 165 5.22 -3.92 -1.79
CA TYR A 165 4.93 -2.72 -1.01
C TYR A 165 5.78 -1.54 -1.46
N ALA A 166 7.07 -1.75 -1.73
CA ALA A 166 7.92 -0.70 -2.30
C ALA A 166 7.31 -0.18 -3.62
N GLY A 167 6.87 -1.09 -4.50
CA GLY A 167 6.13 -0.75 -5.71
C GLY A 167 4.85 0.05 -5.40
N LEU A 168 4.00 -0.46 -4.51
CA LEU A 168 2.74 0.18 -4.09
C LEU A 168 2.96 1.62 -3.65
N PHE A 169 3.94 1.85 -2.76
CA PHE A 169 4.31 3.20 -2.31
C PHE A 169 4.79 4.06 -3.49
N ALA A 170 5.71 3.56 -4.32
CA ALA A 170 6.21 4.32 -5.46
C ALA A 170 5.07 4.73 -6.43
N GLY A 171 4.17 3.81 -6.75
CA GLY A 171 3.03 4.04 -7.64
C GLY A 171 2.03 5.03 -7.07
N PHE A 172 1.59 4.78 -5.83
CA PHE A 172 0.60 5.63 -5.17
C PHE A 172 1.09 7.06 -5.01
N PHE A 173 2.27 7.24 -4.41
CA PHE A 173 2.79 8.57 -4.14
C PHE A 173 3.16 9.31 -5.43
N SER A 174 3.68 8.63 -6.46
CA SER A 174 3.94 9.27 -7.76
C SER A 174 2.67 9.87 -8.36
N ASN A 175 1.56 9.12 -8.29
CA ASN A 175 0.27 9.60 -8.78
C ASN A 175 -0.26 10.75 -7.90
N LEU A 176 -0.12 10.66 -6.58
CA LEU A 176 -0.56 11.67 -5.63
C LEU A 176 0.12 13.02 -5.86
N VAL A 177 1.46 13.03 -5.99
CA VAL A 177 2.24 14.27 -6.14
C VAL A 177 2.46 14.70 -7.60
N LYS A 178 2.04 13.88 -8.57
CA LYS A 178 2.26 14.06 -10.02
C LYS A 178 3.74 14.26 -10.37
N LYS A 179 4.61 13.47 -9.74
CA LYS A 179 6.06 13.42 -10.00
C LYS A 179 6.51 11.96 -10.00
N SER A 180 7.57 11.67 -10.76
CA SER A 180 8.18 10.33 -10.71
C SER A 180 8.88 10.13 -9.37
N LEU A 181 8.35 9.25 -8.55
CA LEU A 181 8.96 8.77 -7.31
C LEU A 181 9.31 7.28 -7.46
N SER A 182 10.32 6.87 -6.72
CA SER A 182 10.72 5.48 -6.57
C SER A 182 10.77 5.14 -5.07
N CYS A 183 10.79 3.85 -4.75
CA CYS A 183 10.83 3.38 -3.38
C CYS A 183 11.73 2.14 -3.27
N ILE A 184 12.44 2.00 -2.16
CA ILE A 184 13.25 0.83 -1.84
C ILE A 184 12.97 0.36 -0.41
N GLU A 185 13.00 -0.95 -0.20
CA GLU A 185 13.00 -1.55 1.13
C GLU A 185 14.44 -1.58 1.67
N LEU A 186 14.70 -0.88 2.76
CA LEU A 186 16.02 -0.77 3.39
C LEU A 186 16.26 -1.83 4.47
N GLN A 187 15.18 -2.34 5.07
CA GLN A 187 15.21 -3.39 6.08
C GLN A 187 13.88 -4.14 6.05
N CYS A 188 13.86 -5.40 6.45
CA CYS A 188 12.67 -6.23 6.40
C CYS A 188 12.52 -7.10 7.65
N TYR A 189 11.27 -7.40 8.02
CA TYR A 189 10.96 -8.41 9.03
C TYR A 189 11.61 -9.77 8.70
N SER A 190 11.71 -10.11 7.41
CA SER A 190 12.35 -11.34 6.93
C SER A 190 13.87 -11.36 7.10
N MET A 191 14.47 -10.33 7.70
CA MET A 191 15.89 -10.25 8.07
C MET A 191 16.07 -10.25 9.59
N GLY A 192 15.02 -10.56 10.36
CA GLY A 192 15.01 -10.52 11.83
C GLY A 192 14.67 -9.16 12.44
N GLU A 193 14.26 -8.18 11.62
CA GLU A 193 13.82 -6.87 12.11
C GLU A 193 12.37 -6.90 12.64
N THR A 194 11.99 -5.89 13.43
CA THR A 194 10.64 -5.81 14.00
C THR A 194 9.59 -5.22 13.03
N TYR A 195 10.04 -4.60 11.94
CA TYR A 195 9.20 -4.00 10.90
C TYR A 195 10.00 -3.81 9.62
N CYS A 196 9.31 -3.73 8.48
CA CYS A 196 9.91 -3.39 7.20
C CYS A 196 10.05 -1.86 7.09
N LYS A 197 11.20 -1.37 6.64
CA LYS A 197 11.45 0.08 6.46
C LYS A 197 11.69 0.40 5.01
N PHE A 198 10.96 1.38 4.51
CA PHE A 198 11.02 1.84 3.14
C PHE A 198 11.50 3.28 3.08
N LEU A 199 12.19 3.58 1.99
CA LEU A 199 12.57 4.93 1.61
C LEU A 199 11.89 5.27 0.29
N LEU A 200 11.07 6.31 0.30
CA LEU A 200 10.44 6.90 -0.86
C LEU A 200 11.13 8.23 -1.22
N GLY A 201 11.41 8.44 -2.50
CA GLY A 201 12.10 9.64 -2.97
C GLY A 201 12.14 9.73 -4.50
N ASN A 202 12.88 10.70 -5.03
CA ASN A 202 13.17 10.71 -6.47
C ASN A 202 14.09 9.53 -6.85
N PRO A 203 14.06 9.05 -8.10
CA PRO A 203 14.86 7.90 -8.55
C PRO A 203 16.35 7.99 -8.17
N ASP A 204 17.00 9.12 -8.42
CA ASP A 204 18.44 9.28 -8.14
C ASP A 204 18.81 9.03 -6.66
N ARG A 205 17.93 9.41 -5.71
CA ARG A 205 18.15 9.15 -4.28
C ARG A 205 17.92 7.70 -3.92
N ILE A 206 16.98 7.05 -4.59
CA ILE A 206 16.72 5.62 -4.38
C ILE A 206 17.86 4.79 -4.93
N ASP A 207 18.42 5.17 -6.08
CA ASP A 207 19.61 4.54 -6.65
C ASP A 207 20.81 4.72 -5.72
N ALA A 208 20.97 5.91 -5.14
CA ALA A 208 21.99 6.18 -4.11
C ALA A 208 21.83 5.31 -2.85
N ALA A 209 20.61 5.21 -2.33
CA ALA A 209 20.32 4.34 -1.20
C ALA A 209 20.57 2.86 -1.52
N GLY A 210 20.18 2.41 -2.71
CA GLY A 210 20.42 1.05 -3.18
C GLY A 210 21.91 0.73 -3.30
N PHE A 211 22.72 1.66 -3.82
CA PHE A 211 24.17 1.51 -3.83
C PHE A 211 24.74 1.37 -2.42
N TRP A 212 24.37 2.25 -1.49
CA TRP A 212 24.87 2.16 -0.11
C TRP A 212 24.42 0.88 0.60
N LEU A 213 23.19 0.41 0.35
CA LEU A 213 22.69 -0.85 0.89
C LEU A 213 23.53 -2.03 0.40
N ASN A 214 23.87 -2.05 -0.89
CA ASN A 214 24.74 -3.08 -1.49
C ASN A 214 26.17 -3.04 -0.94
N GLU A 215 26.66 -1.86 -0.53
CA GLU A 215 27.94 -1.68 0.18
C GLU A 215 27.86 -2.03 1.68
N GLY A 216 26.72 -2.53 2.16
CA GLY A 216 26.52 -2.98 3.53
C GLY A 216 26.09 -1.87 4.51
N ALA A 217 25.65 -0.71 4.02
CA ALA A 217 25.10 0.34 4.88
C ALA A 217 23.75 -0.10 5.47
N THR A 218 23.54 0.16 6.76
CA THR A 218 22.26 -0.12 7.41
C THR A 218 21.20 0.94 7.03
N ALA A 219 19.91 0.63 7.28
CA ALA A 219 18.84 1.62 7.11
C ALA A 219 19.08 2.91 7.92
N ARG A 220 19.71 2.80 9.11
CA ARG A 220 20.09 3.95 9.94
C ARG A 220 21.22 4.77 9.31
N ASP A 221 22.21 4.11 8.72
CA ASP A 221 23.31 4.79 8.02
C ASP A 221 22.82 5.55 6.79
N ILE A 222 21.93 4.93 6.02
CA ILE A 222 21.30 5.55 4.84
C ILE A 222 20.44 6.74 5.26
N GLN A 223 19.63 6.60 6.31
CA GLN A 223 18.83 7.72 6.84
C GLN A 223 19.72 8.90 7.25
N ARG A 224 20.79 8.65 7.99
CA ARG A 224 21.76 9.70 8.38
C ARG A 224 22.41 10.36 7.17
N LYS A 225 22.89 9.58 6.19
CA LYS A 225 23.50 10.12 4.95
C LYS A 225 22.54 11.05 4.19
N LEU A 226 21.26 10.68 4.09
CA LEU A 226 20.25 11.48 3.40
C LEU A 226 19.89 12.75 4.18
N GLN A 227 19.84 12.67 5.51
CA GLN A 227 19.64 13.82 6.41
C GLN A 227 20.76 14.86 6.29
N ASP A 228 22.00 14.38 6.12
CA ASP A 228 23.19 15.22 5.94
C ASP A 228 23.32 15.76 4.49
N GLY A 229 22.38 15.42 3.60
CA GLY A 229 22.36 15.90 2.22
C GLY A 229 23.36 15.21 1.30
N ALA A 230 23.82 14.00 1.64
CA ALA A 230 24.70 13.22 0.77
C ALA A 230 24.01 12.88 -0.57
N VAL A 231 24.76 13.02 -1.65
CA VAL A 231 24.36 12.63 -3.01
C VAL A 231 25.48 11.75 -3.57
N LEU A 232 25.15 10.69 -4.32
CA LEU A 232 26.16 10.02 -5.14
C LEU A 232 26.72 11.04 -6.14
N ARG A 233 28.04 11.21 -6.14
CA ARG A 233 28.75 12.00 -7.16
C ARG A 233 29.11 11.12 -8.34
#